data_AF-A0A6L2KVU7-F1
#
_entry.id   AF-A0A6L2KVU7-F1
#
_cell.length_a   1.000
_cell.length_b   1.000
_cell.length_c   1.000
_cell.angle_alpha   90.00
_cell.angle_beta   90.00
_cell.angle_gamma   90.00
#
_symmetry.space_group_name_H-M   'P 1'
#
loop_
_entity.id
_entity.type
_entity.pdbx_description
1 polymer ?
#
loop_
_entity_poly.entity_id
_entity_poly.type
_entity_poly.pdbx_seq_one_letter_code
_entity_poly.pdbx_strand_id
1 'polypeptide(L)'
;MAVEGPGDLPVPDLRTKEELCQPSLNGRGGPITSIAIQARNFGLKNELIQQVQNSYQFHGLPGDDANKHLDKFLHVIQSIKMAKMFLGKYFPPSMVTKLKNEITHFCQRPDESLSEAWEHYKLSIDRCLNHNMFPVTQIDTFYNSLTLRHRDTINAAAEGTFMKRRPEECYDLIENITAHHNDWDTSAQRKIDCA
;
A
#
# COMPACT_ATOMS: atom_id res chain seq x y z
N MET A 1 -47.50 -41.23 50.71
CA MET A 1 -46.36 -40.49 51.28
C MET A 1 -45.32 -40.31 50.19
N ALA A 2 -45.09 -39.07 49.76
CA ALA A 2 -43.83 -38.59 49.19
C ALA A 2 -43.89 -37.06 49.32
N VAL A 3 -42.98 -36.49 50.11
CA VAL A 3 -42.89 -35.05 50.42
C VAL A 3 -41.88 -34.43 49.46
N GLU A 4 -42.27 -33.37 48.76
CA GLU A 4 -41.36 -32.54 47.96
C GLU A 4 -40.46 -31.71 48.90
N GLY A 5 -39.15 -31.72 48.65
CA GLY A 5 -38.17 -30.85 49.31
C GLY A 5 -37.85 -29.61 48.44
N PRO A 6 -37.48 -28.46 49.04
CA PRO A 6 -37.25 -27.23 48.29
C PRO A 6 -35.85 -27.26 47.65
N GLY A 7 -35.79 -27.15 46.32
CA GLY A 7 -34.53 -26.95 45.60
C GLY A 7 -34.09 -25.50 45.68
N ASP A 8 -32.90 -25.26 46.19
CA ASP A 8 -32.27 -23.95 46.40
C ASP A 8 -32.26 -23.06 45.14
N LEU A 9 -32.57 -21.78 45.33
CA LEU A 9 -32.38 -20.71 44.35
C LEU A 9 -30.87 -20.48 44.11
N PRO A 10 -30.44 -20.17 42.87
CA PRO A 10 -29.03 -19.89 42.59
C PRO A 10 -28.61 -18.57 43.25
N VAL A 11 -27.58 -18.63 44.09
CA VAL A 11 -26.95 -17.50 44.77
C VAL A 11 -26.52 -16.45 43.73
N PRO A 12 -26.88 -15.16 43.88
CA PRO A 12 -26.36 -14.11 43.02
C PRO A 12 -24.85 -13.98 43.18
N ASP A 13 -24.13 -14.01 42.05
CA ASP A 13 -22.69 -13.82 41.92
C ASP A 13 -22.23 -12.52 42.62
N LEU A 14 -21.78 -12.62 43.87
CA LEU A 14 -21.29 -11.52 44.70
C LEU A 14 -19.86 -11.17 44.29
N ARG A 15 -19.71 -10.43 43.19
CA ARG A 15 -18.44 -9.82 42.79
C ARG A 15 -18.05 -8.69 43.74
N THR A 16 -16.78 -8.62 44.08
CA THR A 16 -16.22 -7.57 44.94
C THR A 16 -16.19 -6.21 44.21
N LYS A 17 -16.22 -5.11 44.96
CA LYS A 17 -16.18 -3.75 44.36
C LYS A 17 -14.93 -3.50 43.52
N GLU A 18 -13.81 -4.14 43.86
CA GLU A 18 -12.56 -4.06 43.09
C GLU A 18 -12.63 -4.84 41.77
N GLU A 19 -13.28 -6.00 41.74
CA GLU A 19 -13.48 -6.78 40.51
C GLU A 19 -14.38 -6.07 39.49
N LEU A 20 -15.29 -5.20 39.93
CA LEU A 20 -16.10 -4.36 39.04
C LEU A 20 -15.31 -3.18 38.43
N CYS A 21 -14.21 -2.77 39.05
CA CYS A 21 -13.37 -1.67 38.58
C CYS A 21 -12.25 -2.13 37.63
N GLN A 22 -12.02 -3.44 37.49
CA GLN A 22 -11.02 -4.00 36.58
C GLN A 22 -11.62 -4.24 35.18
N PRO A 23 -11.06 -3.65 34.11
CA PRO A 23 -11.54 -3.92 32.75
C PRO A 23 -11.24 -5.37 32.36
N SER A 24 -12.29 -6.17 32.16
CA SER A 24 -12.21 -7.56 31.72
C SER A 24 -12.63 -7.69 30.26
N LEU A 25 -11.79 -8.33 29.44
CA LEU A 25 -12.11 -8.64 28.05
C LEU A 25 -13.17 -9.74 27.90
N ASN A 26 -13.44 -10.51 28.97
CA ASN A 26 -14.31 -11.69 28.95
C ASN A 26 -15.58 -11.52 29.81
N GLY A 27 -15.91 -10.31 30.27
CA GLY A 27 -16.94 -10.05 31.29
C GLY A 27 -18.28 -9.53 30.77
N ARG A 28 -19.17 -10.44 30.36
CA ARG A 28 -20.65 -10.42 30.50
C ARG A 28 -21.40 -9.06 30.44
N GLY A 29 -22.05 -8.79 29.30
CA GLY A 29 -23.43 -8.26 29.27
C GLY A 29 -23.69 -6.76 29.14
N GLY A 30 -22.80 -5.95 28.59
CA GLY A 30 -23.15 -4.59 28.14
C GLY A 30 -23.99 -4.61 26.84
N PRO A 31 -24.75 -3.56 26.49
CA PRO A 31 -25.60 -3.50 25.29
C PRO A 31 -24.83 -3.54 23.96
N ILE A 32 -23.50 -3.58 23.99
CA ILE A 32 -22.64 -3.72 22.82
C ILE A 32 -22.06 -5.13 22.82
N THR A 33 -22.73 -6.02 22.09
CA THR A 33 -22.25 -7.37 21.80
C THR A 33 -20.87 -7.28 21.13
N SER A 34 -19.85 -7.91 21.73
CA SER A 34 -18.55 -8.05 21.07
C SER A 34 -18.71 -8.90 19.80
N ILE A 35 -18.40 -8.32 18.65
CA ILE A 35 -18.43 -9.04 17.37
C ILE A 35 -17.14 -9.85 17.26
N ALA A 36 -17.25 -11.17 17.18
CA ALA A 36 -16.12 -12.03 16.89
C ALA A 36 -15.61 -11.77 15.46
N ILE A 37 -14.52 -11.01 15.34
CA ILE A 37 -13.87 -10.76 14.06
C ILE A 37 -13.05 -12.01 13.69
N GLN A 38 -13.58 -12.86 12.80
CA GLN A 38 -12.93 -14.10 12.37
C GLN A 38 -11.77 -13.93 11.37
N ALA A 39 -11.17 -12.73 11.22
CA ALA A 39 -10.00 -12.59 10.36
C ALA A 39 -8.70 -12.61 11.18
N ARG A 40 -7.90 -13.66 10.98
CA ARG A 40 -6.60 -13.86 11.64
C ARG A 40 -5.50 -12.90 11.17
N ASN A 41 -5.78 -12.07 10.16
CA ASN A 41 -4.79 -11.23 9.47
C ASN A 41 -5.18 -9.73 9.40
N PHE A 42 -5.91 -9.20 10.39
CA PHE A 42 -6.06 -7.74 10.49
C PHE A 42 -4.77 -7.13 11.02
N GLY A 43 -3.81 -6.87 10.12
CA GLY A 43 -2.68 -6.00 10.44
C GLY A 43 -3.20 -4.57 10.63
N LEU A 44 -3.27 -4.10 11.88
CA LEU A 44 -3.44 -2.67 12.15
C LEU A 44 -2.20 -1.95 11.62
N LYS A 45 -2.35 -1.19 10.53
CA LYS A 45 -1.25 -0.40 9.97
C LYS A 45 -0.71 0.53 11.06
N ASN A 46 0.62 0.58 11.21
CA ASN A 46 1.29 1.38 12.23
C ASN A 46 0.86 2.86 12.17
N GLU A 47 0.64 3.40 10.97
CA GLU A 47 0.08 4.75 10.76
C GLU A 47 -1.29 4.96 11.42
N LEU A 48 -2.17 3.97 11.42
CA LEU A 48 -3.48 4.05 12.07
C LEU A 48 -3.33 4.05 13.60
N ILE A 49 -2.37 3.29 14.12
CA ILE A 49 -2.05 3.27 15.55
C ILE A 49 -1.47 4.62 15.98
N GLN A 50 -0.51 5.16 15.23
CA GLN A 50 0.07 6.48 15.49
C GLN A 50 -0.95 7.60 15.35
N GLN A 51 -1.86 7.53 14.38
CA GLN A 51 -2.91 8.54 14.21
C GLN A 51 -3.83 8.56 15.43
N VAL A 52 -4.27 7.39 15.92
CA VAL A 52 -5.07 7.29 17.14
C VAL A 52 -4.30 7.80 18.37
N GLN A 53 -3.03 7.42 18.52
CA GLN A 53 -2.18 7.82 19.66
C GLN A 53 -1.85 9.32 19.67
N ASN A 54 -1.60 9.93 18.50
CA ASN A 54 -1.15 11.32 18.39
C ASN A 54 -2.31 12.33 18.41
N SER A 55 -3.52 11.92 17.98
CA SER A 55 -4.67 12.84 17.91
C SER A 55 -5.70 12.67 19.03
N TYR A 56 -5.62 11.59 19.83
CA TYR A 56 -6.59 11.28 20.88
C TYR A 56 -5.94 10.80 22.18
N GLN A 57 -5.16 11.66 22.82
CA GLN A 57 -4.65 11.41 24.16
C GLN A 57 -5.80 11.50 25.19
N PHE A 58 -6.15 10.37 25.81
CA PHE A 58 -6.96 10.31 27.02
C PHE A 58 -6.04 9.86 28.15
N HIS A 59 -5.86 10.73 29.14
CA HIS A 59 -4.92 10.49 30.23
C HIS A 59 -5.61 9.91 31.46
N GLY A 60 -6.95 9.87 31.47
CA GLY A 60 -7.75 9.39 32.59
C GLY A 60 -7.70 10.35 33.78
N LEU A 61 -7.42 11.64 33.53
CA LEU A 61 -7.38 12.64 34.58
C LEU A 61 -8.82 12.97 35.05
N PRO A 62 -9.01 13.45 36.29
CA PRO A 62 -10.34 13.78 36.82
C PRO A 62 -11.13 14.84 36.02
N GLY A 63 -10.45 15.60 35.16
CA GLY A 63 -11.07 16.57 34.25
C GLY A 63 -11.31 16.04 32.83
N ASP A 64 -10.90 14.81 32.52
CA ASP A 64 -11.07 14.22 31.20
C ASP A 64 -12.48 13.64 31.05
N ASP A 65 -13.14 13.96 29.93
CA ASP A 65 -14.45 13.40 29.60
C ASP A 65 -14.28 12.13 28.76
N ALA A 66 -14.52 10.98 29.39
CA ALA A 66 -14.42 9.66 28.75
C ALA A 66 -15.43 9.48 27.60
N ASN A 67 -16.64 10.03 27.69
CA ASN A 67 -17.65 9.89 26.65
C ASN A 67 -17.28 10.73 25.43
N LYS A 68 -16.80 11.96 25.65
CA LYS A 68 -16.27 12.81 24.57
C LYS A 68 -15.07 12.17 23.88
N HIS A 69 -14.25 11.43 24.61
CA HIS A 69 -13.15 10.66 24.03
C HIS A 69 -13.66 9.48 23.17
N LEU A 70 -14.63 8.72 23.67
CA LEU A 70 -15.27 7.63 22.91
C LEU A 70 -15.92 8.14 21.62
N ASP A 71 -16.65 9.25 21.67
CA ASP A 71 -17.28 9.84 20.48
C ASP A 71 -16.27 10.24 19.41
N LYS A 72 -15.16 10.86 19.83
CA LYS A 72 -14.06 11.21 18.92
C LYS A 72 -13.39 9.97 18.31
N PHE A 73 -13.15 8.94 19.10
CA PHE A 73 -12.60 7.68 18.62
C PHE A 73 -13.54 7.02 17.60
N LEU A 74 -14.84 6.95 17.89
CA LEU A 74 -15.85 6.41 16.98
C LEU A 74 -15.92 7.19 15.67
N HIS A 75 -15.81 8.53 15.73
CA HIS A 75 -15.77 9.38 14.53
C HIS A 75 -14.59 9.05 13.61
N VAL A 76 -13.42 8.76 14.17
CA VAL A 76 -12.20 8.40 13.41
C VAL A 76 -12.32 7.02 12.80
N ILE A 77 -12.80 6.04 13.56
CA ILE A 77 -13.04 4.71 13.01
C ILE A 77 -14.05 4.77 11.87
N GLN A 78 -15.07 5.63 12.00
CA GLN A 78 -16.03 5.86 10.94
C GLN A 78 -15.36 6.51 9.71
N SER A 79 -14.48 7.51 9.87
CA SER A 79 -13.77 8.13 8.75
C SER A 79 -12.85 7.14 8.02
N ILE A 80 -12.16 6.27 8.77
CA ILE A 80 -11.35 5.16 8.21
C ILE A 80 -12.24 4.18 7.45
N LYS A 81 -13.40 3.81 8.00
CA LYS A 81 -14.37 2.92 7.34
C LYS A 81 -14.87 3.53 6.03
N MET A 82 -15.20 4.82 6.04
CA MET A 82 -15.61 5.56 4.85
C MET A 82 -14.49 5.61 3.80
N ALA A 83 -13.25 5.88 4.21
CA ALA A 83 -12.09 5.85 3.33
C ALA A 83 -11.89 4.46 2.69
N LYS A 84 -12.02 3.37 3.47
CA LYS A 84 -11.94 2.00 2.94
C LYS A 84 -13.07 1.69 1.95
N MET A 85 -14.30 2.09 2.25
CA MET A 85 -15.44 1.91 1.34
C MET A 85 -15.25 2.70 0.04
N PHE A 86 -14.75 3.93 0.12
CA PHE A 86 -14.42 4.76 -1.03
C PHE A 86 -13.36 4.08 -1.90
N LEU A 87 -12.24 3.66 -1.31
CA LEU A 87 -11.19 2.95 -2.03
C LEU A 87 -11.71 1.65 -2.67
N GLY A 88 -12.50 0.85 -1.95
CA GLY A 88 -13.08 -0.37 -2.50
C GLY A 88 -14.03 -0.13 -3.68
N LYS A 89 -14.76 0.99 -3.67
CA LYS A 89 -15.70 1.36 -4.75
C LYS A 89 -14.98 1.90 -5.99
N TYR A 90 -13.97 2.75 -5.82
CA TYR A 90 -13.31 3.45 -6.93
C TYR A 90 -11.99 2.81 -7.38
N PHE A 91 -11.38 1.98 -6.54
CA PHE A 91 -10.16 1.23 -6.83
C PHE A 91 -10.36 -0.26 -6.49
N PRO A 92 -11.30 -0.96 -7.18
CA PRO A 92 -11.53 -2.37 -6.95
C PRO A 92 -10.26 -3.20 -7.24
N PRO A 93 -10.12 -4.39 -6.63
CA PRO A 93 -8.96 -5.25 -6.85
C PRO A 93 -8.67 -5.56 -8.32
N SER A 94 -9.70 -5.61 -9.18
CA SER A 94 -9.57 -5.80 -10.62
C SER A 94 -8.82 -4.67 -11.31
N MET A 95 -9.08 -3.41 -10.92
CA MET A 95 -8.36 -2.25 -11.44
C MET A 95 -6.90 -2.27 -10.99
N VAL A 96 -6.64 -2.57 -9.71
CA VAL A 96 -5.27 -2.69 -9.19
C VAL A 96 -4.51 -3.80 -9.93
N THR A 97 -5.16 -4.94 -10.19
CA THR A 97 -4.57 -6.05 -10.94
C THR A 97 -4.27 -5.65 -12.39
N LYS A 98 -5.19 -4.94 -13.04
CA LYS A 98 -4.97 -4.43 -14.41
C LYS A 98 -3.77 -3.50 -14.48
N LEU A 99 -3.68 -2.54 -13.56
CA LEU A 99 -2.56 -1.59 -13.49
C LEU A 99 -1.22 -2.30 -13.22
N LYS A 100 -1.21 -3.32 -12.34
CA LYS A 100 -0.01 -4.13 -12.12
C LYS A 100 0.41 -4.89 -13.37
N ASN A 101 -0.56 -5.46 -14.10
CA ASN A 101 -0.28 -6.16 -15.35
C ASN A 101 0.27 -5.21 -16.43
N GLU A 102 -0.20 -3.97 -16.50
CA GLU A 102 0.33 -2.94 -17.41
C GLU A 102 1.82 -2.65 -17.14
N ILE A 103 2.26 -2.73 -15.87
CA ILE A 103 3.67 -2.58 -15.50
C ILE A 103 4.46 -3.86 -15.81
N THR A 104 4.01 -5.02 -15.33
CA THR A 104 4.77 -6.28 -15.41
C THR A 104 4.84 -6.85 -16.83
N HIS A 105 3.87 -6.53 -17.67
CA HIS A 105 3.82 -6.93 -19.08
C HIS A 105 4.01 -5.74 -20.01
N PHE A 106 4.67 -4.68 -19.52
CA PHE A 106 5.03 -3.55 -20.36
C PHE A 106 5.83 -4.03 -21.58
N CYS A 107 5.53 -3.44 -22.73
CA CYS A 107 6.17 -3.74 -24.00
C CYS A 107 6.20 -2.46 -24.83
N GLN A 108 7.38 -2.09 -25.31
CA GLN A 108 7.50 -0.96 -26.23
C GLN A 108 6.70 -1.21 -27.50
N ARG A 109 5.93 -0.23 -27.96
CA ARG A 109 5.21 -0.35 -29.25
C ARG A 109 6.18 -0.25 -30.43
N PRO A 110 5.87 -0.88 -31.58
CA PRO A 110 6.77 -0.89 -32.75
C PRO A 110 7.18 0.49 -33.28
N ASP A 111 6.30 1.48 -33.12
CA ASP A 111 6.43 2.85 -33.58
C ASP A 111 6.83 3.84 -32.47
N GLU A 112 6.90 3.41 -31.21
CA GLU A 112 7.32 4.26 -30.09
C GLU A 112 8.84 4.46 -30.10
N SER A 113 9.27 5.72 -30.00
CA SER A 113 10.66 6.08 -29.67
C SER A 113 11.05 5.63 -28.26
N LEU A 114 12.34 5.68 -27.93
CA LEU A 114 12.81 5.36 -26.58
C LEU A 114 12.25 6.35 -25.54
N SER A 115 12.17 7.64 -25.89
CA SER A 115 11.63 8.68 -25.01
C SER A 115 10.13 8.46 -24.73
N GLU A 116 9.33 8.20 -25.76
CA GLU A 116 7.90 7.91 -25.59
C GLU A 116 7.67 6.65 -24.77
N ALA A 117 8.44 5.59 -25.03
CA ALA A 117 8.36 4.35 -24.26
C ALA A 117 8.70 4.58 -22.78
N TRP A 118 9.70 5.41 -22.48
CA TRP A 118 10.09 5.74 -21.11
C TRP A 118 9.00 6.53 -20.37
N GLU A 119 8.45 7.57 -20.99
CA GLU A 119 7.34 8.34 -20.42
C GLU A 119 6.09 7.48 -20.20
N HIS A 120 5.78 6.61 -21.17
CA HIS A 120 4.67 5.66 -21.06
C HIS A 120 4.88 4.70 -19.89
N TYR A 121 6.10 4.19 -19.69
CA TYR A 121 6.42 3.31 -18.57
C TYR A 121 6.28 4.01 -17.20
N LYS A 122 6.83 5.22 -17.06
CA LYS A 122 6.69 6.05 -15.85
C LYS A 122 5.21 6.29 -15.52
N LEU A 123 4.42 6.64 -16.52
CA LEU A 123 2.98 6.86 -16.35
C LEU A 123 2.23 5.60 -15.86
N SER A 124 2.63 4.42 -16.33
CA SER A 124 2.07 3.14 -15.86
C SER A 124 2.39 2.88 -14.38
N ILE A 125 3.59 3.21 -13.94
CA ILE A 125 4.00 3.12 -12.52
C ILE A 125 3.20 4.10 -11.66
N ASP A 126 3.11 5.37 -12.07
CA ASP A 126 2.41 6.42 -11.32
C ASP A 126 0.92 6.14 -11.14
N ARG A 127 0.27 5.50 -12.13
CA ARG A 127 -1.12 5.08 -12.02
C ARG A 127 -1.33 4.00 -10.96
N CYS A 128 -0.30 3.23 -10.61
CA CYS A 128 -0.39 2.14 -9.66
C CYS A 128 0.21 2.52 -8.29
N LEU A 129 -0.51 3.35 -7.51
CA LEU A 129 -0.09 3.87 -6.19
C LEU A 129 0.40 2.84 -5.15
N ASN A 130 0.20 1.52 -5.37
CA ASN A 130 0.68 0.44 -4.50
C ASN A 130 1.40 -0.68 -5.30
N HIS A 131 2.16 -0.31 -6.32
CA HIS A 131 2.87 -1.27 -7.17
C HIS A 131 3.91 -2.09 -6.39
N ASN A 132 4.53 -1.52 -5.33
CA ASN A 132 5.50 -2.18 -4.43
C ASN A 132 6.69 -2.83 -5.17
N MET A 133 7.06 -2.31 -6.35
CA MET A 133 8.16 -2.84 -7.15
C MET A 133 9.48 -2.22 -6.71
N PHE A 134 10.50 -3.05 -6.50
CA PHE A 134 11.86 -2.56 -6.27
C PHE A 134 12.39 -1.82 -7.53
N PRO A 135 13.23 -0.78 -7.37
CA PRO A 135 13.82 -0.06 -8.50
C PRO A 135 14.54 -0.99 -9.50
N VAL A 136 15.24 -2.01 -9.02
CA VAL A 136 15.88 -3.03 -9.85
C VAL A 136 14.87 -3.72 -10.77
N THR A 137 13.70 -4.11 -10.24
CA THR A 137 12.65 -4.78 -11.00
C THR A 137 12.04 -3.85 -12.05
N GLN A 138 11.90 -2.56 -11.74
CA GLN A 138 11.40 -1.57 -12.69
C GLN A 138 12.35 -1.41 -13.88
N ILE A 139 13.65 -1.23 -13.61
CA ILE A 139 14.69 -1.12 -14.65
C ILE A 139 14.77 -2.39 -15.50
N ASP A 140 14.75 -3.57 -14.86
CA ASP A 140 14.79 -4.85 -15.57
C ASP A 140 13.57 -5.02 -16.48
N THR A 141 12.38 -4.71 -15.96
CA THR A 141 11.13 -4.80 -16.73
C THR A 141 11.17 -3.87 -17.94
N PHE A 142 11.54 -2.60 -17.73
CA PHE A 142 11.65 -1.63 -18.81
C PHE A 142 12.66 -2.07 -19.86
N TYR A 143 13.90 -2.36 -19.49
CA TYR A 143 14.95 -2.70 -20.46
C TYR A 143 14.63 -3.97 -21.27
N ASN A 144 14.10 -5.02 -20.62
CA ASN A 144 13.76 -6.26 -21.30
C ASN A 144 12.57 -6.11 -22.26
N SER A 145 11.70 -5.13 -22.01
CA SER A 145 10.56 -4.80 -22.86
C SER A 145 10.89 -3.98 -24.11
N LEU A 146 12.10 -3.41 -24.19
CA LEU A 146 12.51 -2.56 -25.30
C LEU A 146 12.80 -3.36 -26.57
N THR A 147 12.79 -2.67 -27.70
CA THR A 147 13.36 -3.21 -28.94
C THR A 147 14.87 -3.42 -28.80
N LEU A 148 15.42 -4.35 -29.59
CA LEU A 148 16.87 -4.59 -29.64
C LEU A 148 17.65 -3.30 -29.94
N ARG A 149 17.16 -2.51 -30.90
CA ARG A 149 17.76 -1.22 -31.28
C ARG A 149 17.92 -0.29 -30.09
N HIS A 150 16.88 -0.11 -29.29
CA HIS A 150 16.95 0.80 -28.14
C HIS A 150 17.79 0.23 -26.98
N ARG A 151 17.84 -1.09 -26.80
CA ARG A 151 18.79 -1.71 -25.87
C ARG A 151 20.24 -1.46 -26.27
N ASP A 152 20.55 -1.55 -27.55
CA ASP A 152 21.90 -1.28 -28.07
C ASP A 152 22.30 0.19 -27.87
N THR A 153 21.38 1.13 -28.10
CA THR A 153 21.58 2.55 -27.77
C THR A 153 21.91 2.75 -26.29
N ILE A 154 21.14 2.13 -25.39
CA ILE A 154 21.37 2.23 -23.94
C ILE A 154 22.72 1.62 -23.55
N ASN A 155 23.07 0.45 -24.08
CA ASN A 155 24.36 -0.20 -23.79
C ASN A 155 25.55 0.62 -24.30
N ALA A 156 25.43 1.23 -25.49
CA ALA A 156 26.46 2.10 -26.04
C ALA A 156 26.68 3.33 -25.15
N ALA A 157 25.60 3.98 -24.70
CA ALA A 157 25.67 5.11 -23.79
C ALA A 157 26.16 4.71 -22.38
N ALA A 158 25.91 3.47 -21.96
CA ALA A 158 26.41 2.92 -20.70
C ALA A 158 27.92 2.58 -20.75
N GLU A 159 28.60 2.75 -21.90
CA GLU A 159 29.99 2.37 -22.14
C GLU A 159 30.28 0.90 -21.76
N GLY A 160 29.30 0.03 -21.95
CA GLY A 160 29.38 -1.37 -21.54
C GLY A 160 28.02 -1.98 -21.22
N THR A 161 27.99 -2.91 -20.28
CA THR A 161 26.74 -3.61 -19.92
C THR A 161 25.90 -2.72 -19.01
N PHE A 162 24.78 -2.19 -19.52
CA PHE A 162 23.82 -1.39 -18.74
C PHE A 162 23.38 -2.09 -17.45
N MET A 163 23.05 -3.38 -17.54
CA MET A 163 22.58 -4.20 -16.41
C MET A 163 23.57 -4.40 -15.26
N LYS A 164 24.82 -3.95 -15.38
CA LYS A 164 25.81 -4.00 -14.29
C LYS A 164 25.83 -2.72 -13.43
N ARG A 165 25.14 -1.66 -13.85
CA ARG A 165 25.08 -0.39 -13.13
C ARG A 165 24.08 -0.44 -11.97
N ARG A 166 24.19 0.52 -11.05
CA ARG A 166 23.22 0.66 -9.96
C ARG A 166 21.88 1.17 -10.50
N PRO A 167 20.74 0.84 -9.87
CA PRO A 167 19.43 1.30 -10.34
C PRO A 167 19.36 2.82 -10.52
N GLU A 168 19.92 3.59 -9.60
CA GLU A 168 19.92 5.06 -9.65
C GLU A 168 20.68 5.57 -10.89
N GLU A 169 21.87 5.01 -11.15
CA GLU A 169 22.67 5.31 -12.35
C GLU A 169 21.94 4.92 -13.64
N CYS A 170 21.14 3.85 -13.60
CA CYS A 170 20.32 3.41 -14.72
C CYS A 170 19.20 4.40 -15.04
N TYR A 171 18.49 4.90 -14.02
CA TYR A 171 17.46 5.93 -14.18
C TYR A 171 18.06 7.20 -14.79
N ASP A 172 19.17 7.69 -14.22
CA ASP A 172 19.85 8.90 -14.70
C ASP A 172 20.30 8.75 -16.17
N LEU A 173 20.85 7.58 -16.52
CA LEU A 173 21.29 7.32 -17.88
C LEU A 173 20.11 7.30 -18.87
N ILE A 174 19.02 6.61 -18.52
CA ILE A 174 17.82 6.57 -19.37
C ILE A 174 17.29 8.00 -19.56
N GLU A 175 17.10 8.76 -18.48
CA GLU A 175 16.62 10.14 -18.52
C GLU A 175 17.50 11.01 -19.43
N ASN A 176 18.83 10.91 -19.29
CA ASN A 176 19.77 11.64 -20.13
C ASN A 176 19.62 11.28 -21.62
N ILE A 177 19.53 9.99 -21.95
CA ILE A 177 19.36 9.55 -23.35
C ILE A 177 18.01 10.04 -23.90
N THR A 178 16.94 9.94 -23.11
CA THR A 178 15.59 10.35 -23.54
C THR A 178 15.44 11.85 -23.66
N ALA A 179 16.19 12.63 -22.88
CA ALA A 179 16.24 14.10 -22.98
C ALA A 179 17.04 14.59 -24.19
N HIS A 180 18.06 13.84 -24.62
CA HIS A 180 18.98 14.22 -25.71
C HIS A 180 18.73 13.48 -27.04
N HIS A 181 17.56 12.87 -27.23
CA HIS A 181 17.24 11.96 -28.34
C HIS A 181 17.47 12.56 -29.76
N ASN A 182 17.47 13.89 -29.93
CA ASN A 182 17.72 14.52 -31.23
C ASN A 182 19.21 14.49 -31.67
N ASP A 183 20.17 14.39 -30.74
CA ASP A 183 21.60 14.41 -31.06
C ASP A 183 22.16 13.02 -31.39
N TRP A 184 21.58 11.96 -30.81
CA TRP A 184 22.13 10.61 -30.95
C TRP A 184 21.84 9.98 -32.31
N ASP A 185 20.62 10.16 -32.85
CA ASP A 185 20.28 9.70 -34.21
C ASP A 185 21.16 10.38 -35.28
N THR A 186 21.53 11.64 -35.06
CA THR A 186 22.45 12.39 -35.94
C THR A 186 23.88 11.86 -35.85
N SER A 187 24.32 11.40 -34.68
CA SER A 187 25.67 10.86 -34.45
C SER A 187 25.86 9.44 -35.00
N ALA A 188 24.81 8.62 -34.95
CA ALA A 188 24.81 7.27 -35.52
C ALA A 188 24.84 7.30 -37.05
N GLN A 189 24.14 8.26 -37.67
CA GLN A 189 24.14 8.44 -39.13
C GLN A 189 25.50 8.93 -39.66
N ARG A 190 26.17 9.86 -38.98
CA ARG A 190 27.49 10.38 -39.38
C ARG A 190 28.63 9.35 -39.38
N LYS A 191 28.49 8.25 -38.63
CA LYS A 191 29.49 7.17 -38.63
C LYS A 191 29.37 6.22 -39.83
N ILE A 192 28.21 6.18 -40.50
CA ILE A 192 27.99 5.36 -41.70
C ILE A 192 28.49 6.08 -42.95
N ASP A 193 28.44 7.42 -42.98
CA ASP A 193 28.83 8.22 -44.15
C ASP A 193 30.34 8.50 -44.26
N CYS A 194 31.14 8.05 -43.29
CA CYS A 194 32.61 8.25 -43.24
C CYS A 194 33.44 6.95 -43.32
N ALA A 195 32.83 5.82 -43.71
CA ALA A 195 33.50 4.55 -43.99
C ALA A 195 33.45 4.20 -45.48
#